data_AF-A0A382ISG2-F1
#
_entry.id   AF-A0A382ISG2-F1
#
_cell.length_a   1.000
_cell.length_b   1.000
_cell.length_c   1.000
_cell.angle_alpha   90.00
_cell.angle_beta   90.00
_cell.angle_gamma   90.00
#
_symmetry.space_group_name_H-M   'P 1'
#
loop_
_entity.id
_entity.type
_entity.pdbx_description
1 polymer ?
#
loop_
_entity_poly.entity_id
_entity_poly.type
_entity_poly.pdbx_seq_one_letter_code
_entity_poly.pdbx_strand_id
1 'polypeptide(L)'
;MLLFRFIVLILFPILAAGIEAEDTFTVATFNVENYFLNKFGTRPVKSEPSRIKVAEAIVSIRPDVLALQEMGRRDALVDLQKRLKAKSLEYPHHEWVIGPDPAIHLAVLSRFPITVHSHTNVMYLLDRS
;
A
#
# COMPACT_ATOMS: atom_id res chain seq x y z
N MET A 1 55.52 22.53 37.56
CA MET A 1 54.28 21.98 36.98
C MET A 1 54.06 22.62 35.62
N LEU A 2 54.62 22.00 34.56
CA LEU A 2 54.48 22.49 33.19
C LEU A 2 53.30 21.76 32.54
N LEU A 3 52.30 22.53 32.07
CA LEU A 3 51.12 22.04 31.36
C LEU A 3 51.53 21.45 30.00
N PHE A 4 51.12 20.21 29.71
CA PHE A 4 51.01 19.71 28.34
C PHE A 4 49.58 19.18 28.13
N ARG A 5 48.74 19.96 27.46
CA ARG A 5 47.45 19.51 26.96
C ARG A 5 47.67 19.00 25.54
N PHE A 6 47.74 17.69 25.37
CA PHE A 6 47.70 17.04 24.07
C PHE A 6 46.28 17.14 23.51
N ILE A 7 46.07 18.03 22.54
CA ILE A 7 44.84 18.04 21.74
C ILE A 7 45.04 16.99 20.64
N VAL A 8 44.42 15.82 20.83
CA VAL A 8 44.34 14.79 19.78
C VAL A 8 43.18 15.17 18.87
N LEU A 9 43.48 15.74 17.70
CA LEU A 9 42.54 15.92 16.62
C LEU A 9 42.35 14.56 15.92
N ILE A 10 41.27 13.85 16.28
CA ILE A 10 40.83 12.67 15.52
C ILE A 10 40.13 13.18 14.27
N LEU A 11 40.86 13.18 13.15
CA LEU A 11 40.29 13.41 11.83
C LEU A 11 39.49 12.15 11.44
N PHE A 12 38.17 12.18 11.59
CA PHE A 12 37.28 11.16 11.04
C PHE A 12 37.21 11.38 9.52
N PRO A 13 37.71 10.47 8.66
CA PRO A 13 37.38 10.56 7.26
C PRO A 13 35.89 10.28 7.12
N ILE A 14 35.12 11.33 6.79
CA ILE A 14 33.75 11.20 6.33
C ILE A 14 33.85 10.50 4.98
N LEU A 15 33.74 9.18 5.00
CA LEU A 15 33.53 8.39 3.81
C LEU A 15 32.12 8.71 3.33
N ALA A 16 31.98 9.81 2.57
CA ALA A 16 30.79 10.09 1.80
C ALA A 16 30.74 9.09 0.65
N ALA A 17 30.39 7.85 0.97
CA ALA A 17 29.84 6.94 -0.02
C ALA A 17 28.56 7.64 -0.51
N GLY A 18 28.60 8.15 -1.73
CA GLY A 18 27.39 8.58 -2.42
C GLY A 18 26.46 7.39 -2.48
N ILE A 19 25.47 7.37 -1.60
CA ILE A 19 24.30 6.51 -1.75
C ILE A 19 23.56 7.17 -2.91
N GLU A 20 23.78 6.69 -4.11
CA GLU A 20 22.83 6.92 -5.22
C GLU A 20 21.49 6.41 -4.68
N ALA A 21 20.59 7.34 -4.33
CA ALA A 21 19.22 6.98 -4.02
C ALA A 21 18.64 6.44 -5.32
N GLU A 22 18.50 5.12 -5.40
CA GLU A 22 17.81 4.51 -6.50
C GLU A 22 16.34 4.94 -6.39
N ASP A 23 15.93 5.92 -7.22
CA ASP A 23 14.55 6.45 -7.31
C ASP A 23 13.59 5.42 -7.95
N THR A 24 13.75 4.14 -7.64
CA THR A 24 12.87 3.06 -8.10
C THR A 24 11.88 2.69 -7.00
N PHE A 25 10.65 2.41 -7.41
CA PHE A 25 9.62 1.92 -6.50
C PHE A 25 8.72 0.93 -7.24
N THR A 26 8.16 0.00 -6.48
CA THR A 26 7.31 -1.04 -7.04
C THR A 26 5.84 -0.63 -6.96
N VAL A 27 5.15 -0.66 -8.10
CA VAL A 27 3.70 -0.51 -8.19
C VAL A 27 3.06 -1.85 -8.52
N ALA A 28 2.05 -2.24 -7.76
CA ALA A 28 1.23 -3.41 -8.07
C ALA A 28 -0.25 -3.02 -8.16
N THR A 29 -0.98 -3.73 -9.02
CA THR A 29 -2.44 -3.66 -9.09
C THR A 29 -3.02 -5.05 -8.87
N PHE A 30 -4.09 -5.16 -8.10
CA PHE A 30 -4.69 -6.44 -7.78
C PHE A 30 -6.21 -6.34 -7.61
N ASN A 31 -6.95 -7.05 -8.47
CA ASN A 31 -8.35 -7.34 -8.24
C ASN A 31 -8.45 -8.46 -7.20
N VAL A 32 -8.94 -8.13 -6.01
CA VAL A 32 -9.01 -9.07 -4.88
C VAL A 32 -10.27 -9.94 -4.87
N GLU A 33 -11.06 -9.88 -5.94
CA GLU A 33 -12.24 -10.69 -6.18
C GLU A 33 -13.24 -10.62 -5.01
N ASN A 34 -14.03 -9.54 -5.01
CA ASN A 34 -15.06 -9.25 -4.01
C ASN A 34 -14.60 -9.46 -2.55
N TYR A 35 -13.65 -8.66 -2.07
CA TYR A 35 -13.16 -8.76 -0.69
C TYR A 35 -14.19 -8.21 0.30
N PHE A 36 -15.18 -9.04 0.63
CA PHE A 36 -16.28 -8.70 1.53
C PHE A 36 -16.16 -9.38 2.88
N LEU A 37 -16.41 -8.61 3.94
CA LEU A 37 -16.54 -9.12 5.31
C LEU A 37 -17.99 -9.48 5.68
N ASN A 38 -18.95 -8.95 4.92
CA ASN A 38 -20.38 -9.17 5.09
C ASN A 38 -20.99 -9.49 3.72
N LYS A 39 -22.06 -10.29 3.68
CA LYS A 39 -22.76 -10.56 2.41
C LYS A 39 -23.29 -9.27 1.78
N PHE A 40 -23.26 -9.19 0.46
CA PHE A 40 -23.90 -8.12 -0.30
C PHE A 40 -24.81 -8.73 -1.37
N GLY A 41 -26.12 -8.71 -1.14
CA GLY A 41 -27.08 -9.43 -2.00
C GLY A 41 -26.74 -10.92 -2.10
N THR A 42 -26.51 -11.40 -3.32
CA THR A 42 -26.10 -12.80 -3.59
C THR A 42 -24.59 -13.03 -3.46
N ARG A 43 -23.79 -11.98 -3.30
CA ARG A 43 -22.32 -12.07 -3.23
C ARG A 43 -21.91 -12.51 -1.81
N PRO A 44 -21.18 -13.63 -1.66
CA PRO A 44 -20.84 -14.17 -0.35
C PRO A 44 -19.73 -13.38 0.34
N VAL A 45 -19.55 -13.65 1.63
CA VAL A 45 -18.36 -13.21 2.39
C VAL A 45 -17.12 -13.91 1.81
N LYS A 46 -16.01 -13.18 1.66
CA LYS A 46 -14.75 -13.78 1.25
C LYS A 46 -14.23 -14.68 2.37
N SER A 47 -13.97 -15.94 2.04
CA SER A 47 -13.57 -16.95 3.03
C SER A 47 -12.25 -16.59 3.71
N GLU A 48 -12.06 -16.99 4.97
CA GLU A 48 -10.82 -16.76 5.71
C GLU A 48 -9.57 -17.27 4.96
N PRO A 49 -9.56 -18.49 4.39
CA PRO A 49 -8.41 -18.95 3.59
C PRO A 49 -8.12 -18.04 2.38
N SER A 50 -9.15 -17.53 1.71
CA SER A 50 -8.99 -16.63 0.56
C SER A 50 -8.42 -15.28 1.00
N ARG A 51 -8.87 -14.72 2.13
CA ARG A 51 -8.31 -13.49 2.71
C ARG A 51 -6.84 -13.63 3.10
N ILE A 52 -6.46 -14.79 3.66
CA ILE A 52 -5.06 -15.12 3.95
C ILE A 52 -4.24 -15.13 2.65
N LYS A 53 -4.73 -15.77 1.60
CA LYS A 53 -4.01 -15.86 0.31
C LYS A 53 -3.86 -14.52 -0.39
N VAL A 54 -4.85 -13.64 -0.32
CA VAL A 54 -4.73 -12.25 -0.81
C VAL A 54 -3.58 -11.53 -0.12
N ALA A 55 -3.51 -11.59 1.21
CA ALA A 55 -2.43 -10.96 1.96
C ALA A 55 -1.06 -11.58 1.65
N GLU A 56 -0.97 -12.90 1.50
CA GLU A 56 0.26 -13.60 1.11
C GLU A 56 0.75 -13.21 -0.28
N ALA A 57 -0.15 -13.11 -1.26
CA ALA A 57 0.19 -12.69 -2.62
C ALA A 57 0.72 -11.25 -2.68
N ILE A 58 0.13 -10.33 -1.89
CA ILE A 58 0.64 -8.97 -1.79
C ILE A 58 2.02 -8.96 -1.11
N VAL A 59 2.20 -9.74 -0.05
CA VAL A 59 3.46 -9.82 0.70
C VAL A 59 4.59 -10.49 -0.09
N SER A 60 4.31 -11.36 -1.06
CA SER A 60 5.37 -11.91 -1.92
C SER A 60 5.94 -10.86 -2.89
N ILE A 61 5.20 -9.79 -3.16
CA ILE A 61 5.63 -8.67 -4.02
C ILE A 61 6.20 -7.51 -3.17
N ARG A 62 5.63 -7.25 -1.99
CA ARG A 62 5.95 -6.11 -1.10
C ARG A 62 5.94 -4.74 -1.81
N PRO A 63 4.90 -4.41 -2.61
CA PRO A 63 4.91 -3.19 -3.40
C PRO A 63 4.94 -1.93 -2.53
N ASP A 64 5.54 -0.85 -3.04
CA ASP A 64 5.55 0.45 -2.38
C ASP A 64 4.23 1.20 -2.58
N VAL A 65 3.58 0.98 -3.73
CA VAL A 65 2.22 1.45 -4.03
C VAL A 65 1.37 0.28 -4.53
N LEU A 66 0.19 0.10 -3.94
CA LEU A 66 -0.74 -0.97 -4.25
C LEU A 66 -2.12 -0.40 -4.60
N ALA A 67 -2.56 -0.63 -5.84
CA ALA A 67 -3.91 -0.34 -6.29
C ALA A 67 -4.79 -1.60 -6.19
N LEU A 68 -5.96 -1.48 -5.58
CA LEU A 68 -6.88 -2.59 -5.30
C LEU A 68 -8.21 -2.34 -6.01
N GLN A 69 -8.73 -3.40 -6.64
CA GLN A 69 -10.07 -3.44 -7.23
C GLN A 69 -10.93 -4.48 -6.51
N GLU A 70 -12.25 -4.33 -6.64
CA GLU A 70 -13.24 -5.19 -5.97
C GLU A 70 -13.09 -5.25 -4.45
N MET A 71 -12.67 -4.13 -3.86
CA MET A 71 -12.62 -3.99 -2.41
C MET A 71 -14.03 -3.84 -1.85
N GLY A 72 -14.32 -4.49 -0.74
CA GLY A 72 -15.52 -4.22 0.02
C GLY A 72 -15.53 -2.84 0.68
N ARG A 73 -16.42 -2.67 1.65
CA ARG A 73 -16.54 -1.44 2.45
C ARG A 73 -15.25 -1.18 3.24
N ARG A 74 -15.14 0.00 3.86
CA ARG A 74 -13.92 0.45 4.56
C ARG A 74 -13.39 -0.55 5.60
N ASP A 75 -14.27 -1.31 6.25
CA ASP A 75 -13.89 -2.39 7.19
C ASP A 75 -13.09 -3.51 6.52
N ALA A 76 -13.41 -3.87 5.26
CA ALA A 76 -12.64 -4.81 4.45
C ALA A 76 -11.21 -4.32 4.17
N LEU A 77 -11.05 -3.03 3.83
CA LEU A 77 -9.72 -2.44 3.65
C LEU A 77 -8.91 -2.46 4.95
N VAL A 78 -9.55 -2.14 6.09
CA VAL A 78 -8.92 -2.20 7.41
C VAL A 78 -8.50 -3.63 7.77
N ASP A 79 -9.33 -4.64 7.46
CA ASP A 79 -8.99 -6.06 7.66
C ASP A 79 -7.75 -6.44 6.83
N LEU A 80 -7.70 -6.05 5.55
CA LEU A 80 -6.53 -6.30 4.72
C LEU A 80 -5.28 -5.59 5.26
N GLN A 81 -5.37 -4.31 5.61
CA GLN A 81 -4.25 -3.56 6.20
C GLN A 81 -3.73 -4.21 7.49
N LYS A 82 -4.60 -4.71 8.36
CA LYS A 82 -4.19 -5.45 9.57
C LYS A 82 -3.41 -6.72 9.23
N ARG A 83 -3.86 -7.47 8.21
CA ARG A 83 -3.17 -8.70 7.74
C ARG A 83 -1.80 -8.40 7.15
N LEU A 84 -1.68 -7.32 6.37
CA LEU A 84 -0.41 -6.87 5.80
C LEU A 84 0.55 -6.38 6.90
N LYS A 85 0.04 -5.60 7.86
CA LYS A 85 0.79 -5.13 9.03
C LYS A 85 1.33 -6.30 9.87
N ALA A 86 0.53 -7.34 10.10
CA ALA A 86 0.97 -8.55 10.79
C ALA A 86 2.12 -9.29 10.07
N LYS A 87 2.35 -8.99 8.78
CA LYS A 87 3.45 -9.51 7.94
C LYS A 87 4.52 -8.44 7.66
N SER A 88 4.61 -7.41 8.51
CA SER A 88 5.58 -6.32 8.41
C SER A 88 5.52 -5.58 7.06
N LEU A 89 4.32 -5.41 6.51
CA LEU A 89 4.05 -4.60 5.33
C LEU A 89 3.00 -3.56 5.69
N GLU A 90 3.46 -2.33 5.95
CA GLU A 90 2.61 -1.22 6.36
C GLU A 90 2.56 -0.12 5.29
N TYR A 91 1.39 0.51 5.19
CA TYR A 91 1.11 1.61 4.27
C TYR A 91 0.55 2.80 5.06
N PRO A 92 1.37 3.82 5.38
CA PRO A 92 0.92 4.99 6.13
C PRO A 92 -0.11 5.83 5.37
N HIS A 93 -0.12 5.76 4.05
CA HIS A 93 -1.03 6.50 3.20
C HIS A 93 -2.01 5.53 2.52
N HIS A 94 -3.29 5.88 2.54
CA HIS A 94 -4.30 5.10 1.85
C HIS A 94 -5.46 5.98 1.40
N GLU A 95 -6.14 5.53 0.36
CA GLU A 95 -7.41 6.11 -0.08
C GLU A 95 -8.37 4.98 -0.43
N TRP A 96 -9.66 5.20 -0.16
CA TRP A 96 -10.75 4.29 -0.52
C TRP A 96 -11.80 5.10 -1.25
N VAL A 97 -12.08 4.71 -2.50
CA VAL A 97 -12.90 5.49 -3.43
C VAL A 97 -14.18 4.72 -3.76
N ILE A 98 -15.31 5.41 -3.64
CA ILE A 98 -16.61 4.90 -4.03
C ILE A 98 -16.71 4.92 -5.56
N GLY A 99 -16.91 3.75 -6.15
CA GLY A 99 -17.27 3.62 -7.57
C GLY A 99 -18.79 3.58 -7.78
N PRO A 100 -19.22 3.43 -9.04
CA PRO A 100 -20.65 3.34 -9.39
C PRO A 100 -21.36 2.10 -8.81
N ASP A 101 -20.65 0.97 -8.66
CA ASP A 101 -21.19 -0.20 -7.97
C ASP A 101 -21.19 0.05 -6.44
N PRO A 102 -22.35 -0.06 -5.76
CA PRO A 102 -22.44 0.19 -4.32
C PRO A 102 -21.75 -0.87 -3.45
N ALA A 103 -21.36 -2.01 -4.02
CA ALA A 103 -20.76 -3.13 -3.29
C ALA A 103 -19.23 -3.17 -3.37
N ILE A 104 -18.67 -2.81 -4.53
CA ILE A 104 -17.24 -2.88 -4.81
C ILE A 104 -16.63 -1.50 -5.02
N HIS A 105 -15.41 -1.36 -4.53
CA HIS A 105 -14.73 -0.09 -4.42
C HIS A 105 -13.28 -0.22 -4.86
N LEU A 106 -12.68 0.92 -5.19
CA LEU A 106 -11.25 1.02 -5.44
C LEU A 106 -10.55 1.45 -4.16
N ALA A 107 -9.32 1.00 -3.98
CA ALA A 107 -8.46 1.51 -2.93
C ALA A 107 -7.01 1.63 -3.41
N VAL A 108 -6.28 2.57 -2.82
CA VAL A 108 -4.84 2.71 -3.00
C VAL A 108 -4.19 2.67 -1.63
N LEU A 109 -3.13 1.88 -1.48
CA LEU A 109 -2.24 1.85 -0.33
C LEU A 109 -0.86 2.31 -0.78
N SER A 110 -0.20 3.19 -0.03
CA SER A 110 1.08 3.78 -0.44
C SER A 110 2.01 4.02 0.75
N ARG A 111 3.30 3.77 0.53
CA ARG A 111 4.39 4.18 1.44
C ARG A 111 4.76 5.65 1.29
N PHE A 112 4.43 6.24 0.16
CA PHE A 112 4.66 7.65 -0.13
C PHE A 112 3.39 8.47 0.11
N PRO A 113 3.51 9.76 0.49
CA PRO A 113 2.37 10.67 0.56
C PRO A 113 1.60 10.70 -0.75
N ILE A 114 0.26 10.67 -0.66
CA ILE A 114 -0.62 10.79 -1.82
C ILE A 114 -1.52 12.00 -1.66
N THR A 115 -1.73 12.73 -2.76
CA THR A 115 -2.78 13.74 -2.85
C THR A 115 -3.99 13.10 -3.52
N VAL A 116 -5.14 13.16 -2.83
CA VAL A 116 -6.34 12.46 -3.26
C VAL A 116 -7.21 13.39 -4.11
N HIS A 117 -7.56 12.92 -5.30
CA HIS A 117 -8.54 13.54 -6.17
C HIS A 117 -9.57 12.48 -6.61
N SER A 118 -10.68 12.39 -5.90
CA SER A 118 -11.77 11.48 -6.26
C SER A 118 -12.72 12.13 -7.25
N HIS A 119 -13.11 11.37 -8.28
CA HIS A 119 -14.09 11.78 -9.28
C HIS A 119 -15.31 10.88 -9.14
N THR A 120 -16.47 11.46 -8.91
CA THR A 120 -17.74 10.71 -8.79
C THR A 120 -18.44 10.54 -10.13
N ASN A 121 -18.04 11.30 -11.16
CA ASN A 121 -18.53 11.21 -12.53
C ASN A 121 -17.35 10.96 -13.48
N VAL A 122 -17.21 9.72 -13.94
CA VAL A 122 -16.19 9.31 -14.91
C VAL A 122 -16.86 8.82 -16.19
N MET A 123 -16.54 9.46 -17.31
CA MET A 123 -16.95 9.05 -18.65
C MET A 123 -15.85 8.18 -19.25
N TYR A 124 -16.20 7.01 -19.78
CA TYR A 124 -15.30 6.17 -20.56
C TYR A 124 -15.94 5.79 -21.89
N LEU A 125 -15.17 5.84 -22.96
CA LEU A 125 -15.59 5.36 -24.27
C LEU A 125 -15.42 3.84 -24.29
N LEU A 126 -16.53 3.11 -24.45
CA LEU A 126 -16.47 1.70 -24.79
C LEU A 126 -16.35 1.60 -26.30
N ASP A 127 -15.13 1.40 -26.80
CA ASP A 127 -14.96 1.03 -28.19
C ASP A 127 -15.43 -0.42 -28.35
N ARG A 128 -16.57 -0.60 -29.02
CA ARG A 128 -17.01 -1.92 -29.45
C ARG A 128 -16.43 -2.14 -30.84
N SER A 129 -15.18 -2.62 -30.87
CA SER A 129 -14.67 -3.29 -32.08
C SER A 129 -15.27 -4.69 -32.19
#